data_AF-A0A836RRF5-F1
#
_entry.id   AF-A0A836RRF5-F1
#
_cell.length_a   1.000
_cell.length_b   1.000
_cell.length_c   1.000
_cell.angle_alpha   90.00
_cell.angle_beta   90.00
_cell.angle_gamma   90.00
#
_symmetry.space_group_name_H-M   'P 1'
#
loop_
_entity.id
_entity.type
_entity.pdbx_description
1 polymer ?
#
loop_
_entity_poly.entity_id
_entity_poly.type
_entity_poly.pdbx_seq_one_letter_code
_entity_poly.pdbx_strand_id
1 'polypeptide(L)'
;MFSIEITKLYNSIALTNRFFRYLIPVLVLLLSFSPLFAQDFDMDWYRKALVVDPHSDAILSHIRGRNLEKRSDKGHVDFIRLAEGGVDVQFFALWPSPKYKPDGMFKHTVMLLDSLQAVVSRNPDKIRLCRTPEEIENTVAKGKICACIGIEGGTAIEGSLDKLQY
;
A
#
# COMPACT_ATOMS: atom_id res chain seq x y z
N MET A 1 -54.10 -36.05 -53.91
CA MET A 1 -54.28 -35.00 -52.90
C MET A 1 -53.34 -35.16 -51.69
N PHE A 2 -53.04 -36.39 -51.24
CA PHE A 2 -52.11 -36.69 -50.12
C PHE A 2 -50.64 -36.24 -50.31
N SER A 3 -50.12 -36.25 -51.54
CA SER A 3 -48.69 -35.96 -51.79
C SER A 3 -48.31 -34.49 -51.57
N ILE A 4 -49.25 -33.54 -51.77
CA ILE A 4 -48.99 -32.10 -51.63
C ILE A 4 -48.87 -31.68 -50.15
N GLU A 5 -49.61 -32.33 -49.25
CA GLU A 5 -49.54 -32.04 -47.80
C GLU A 5 -48.22 -32.52 -47.18
N ILE A 6 -47.71 -33.68 -47.58
CA ILE A 6 -46.43 -34.22 -47.08
C ILE A 6 -45.27 -33.30 -47.48
N THR A 7 -45.25 -32.76 -48.70
CA THR A 7 -44.21 -31.83 -49.14
C THR A 7 -44.26 -30.49 -48.39
N LYS A 8 -45.47 -29.99 -48.07
CA LYS A 8 -45.62 -28.78 -47.24
C LYS A 8 -45.13 -29.00 -45.80
N LEU A 9 -45.44 -30.16 -45.21
CA LEU A 9 -44.99 -30.51 -43.87
C LEU A 9 -43.46 -30.67 -43.80
N TYR A 10 -42.86 -31.35 -44.78
CA TYR A 10 -41.41 -31.51 -44.89
C TYR A 10 -40.69 -30.17 -45.07
N ASN A 11 -41.20 -29.31 -45.96
CA ASN A 11 -40.63 -27.98 -46.17
C ASN A 11 -40.79 -27.10 -44.92
N SER A 12 -41.91 -27.20 -44.19
CA SER A 12 -42.10 -26.51 -42.91
C SER A 12 -41.05 -26.93 -41.89
N ILE A 13 -40.88 -28.24 -41.63
CA ILE A 13 -39.89 -28.79 -40.70
C ILE A 13 -38.44 -28.45 -41.12
N ALA A 14 -38.14 -28.49 -42.42
CA ALA A 14 -36.84 -28.11 -42.95
C ALA A 14 -36.55 -26.60 -42.80
N LEU A 15 -37.58 -25.76 -42.92
CA LEU A 15 -37.48 -24.32 -42.67
C LEU A 15 -37.21 -24.05 -41.19
N THR A 16 -37.92 -24.73 -40.28
CA THR A 16 -37.70 -24.61 -38.82
C THR A 16 -36.27 -25.00 -38.45
N ASN A 17 -35.76 -26.11 -39.00
CA ASN A 17 -34.39 -26.56 -38.76
C ASN A 17 -33.33 -25.60 -39.33
N ARG A 18 -33.58 -24.97 -40.48
CA ARG A 18 -32.68 -23.91 -41.01
C ARG A 18 -32.69 -22.67 -40.12
N PHE A 19 -33.85 -22.30 -39.57
CA PHE A 19 -33.97 -21.16 -38.65
C PHE A 19 -33.17 -21.40 -37.37
N PHE A 20 -33.35 -22.56 -36.71
CA PHE A 20 -32.63 -22.91 -35.49
C PHE A 20 -31.12 -23.10 -35.70
N ARG A 21 -30.69 -23.60 -36.87
CA ARG A 21 -29.28 -23.82 -37.21
C ARG A 21 -28.44 -22.53 -37.20
N TYR A 22 -29.04 -21.38 -37.48
CA TYR A 22 -28.36 -20.08 -37.42
C TYR A 22 -28.74 -19.26 -36.19
N LEU A 23 -29.94 -19.45 -35.65
CA LEU A 23 -30.40 -18.75 -34.46
C LEU A 23 -29.57 -19.12 -33.22
N ILE A 24 -29.25 -20.40 -33.02
CA ILE A 24 -28.48 -20.87 -31.87
C ILE A 24 -27.05 -20.29 -31.85
N PRO A 25 -26.24 -20.37 -32.92
CA PRO A 25 -24.91 -19.78 -32.91
C PRO A 25 -24.93 -18.25 -32.83
N VAL A 26 -25.95 -17.57 -33.38
CA VAL A 26 -26.13 -16.13 -33.19
C VAL A 26 -26.46 -15.79 -31.73
N LEU A 27 -27.32 -16.58 -31.07
CA LEU A 27 -27.65 -16.40 -29.66
C LEU A 27 -26.43 -16.66 -28.75
N VAL A 28 -25.64 -17.68 -29.06
CA VAL A 28 -24.37 -17.98 -28.35
C VAL A 28 -23.38 -16.84 -28.55
N LEU A 29 -23.26 -16.29 -29.76
CA LEU A 29 -22.40 -15.14 -30.05
C LEU A 29 -22.87 -13.90 -29.28
N LEU A 30 -24.18 -13.61 -29.26
CA LEU A 30 -24.74 -12.48 -28.52
C LEU A 30 -24.56 -12.64 -27.00
N LEU A 31 -24.67 -13.85 -26.46
CA LEU A 31 -24.45 -14.12 -25.04
C LEU A 31 -22.98 -14.09 -24.63
N SER A 32 -22.05 -14.42 -25.54
CA SER A 32 -20.60 -14.31 -25.31
C SER A 32 -20.07 -12.88 -25.40
N PHE A 33 -20.90 -11.93 -25.87
CA PHE A 33 -20.64 -10.48 -25.81
C PHE A 33 -21.31 -9.78 -24.63
N SER A 34 -21.98 -10.51 -23.73
CA SER A 34 -22.46 -9.93 -22.48
C SER A 34 -21.24 -9.41 -21.72
N PRO A 35 -21.16 -8.12 -21.35
CA PRO A 35 -20.09 -7.66 -20.49
C PRO A 35 -20.15 -8.48 -19.20
N LEU A 36 -19.10 -9.25 -18.93
CA LEU A 36 -18.83 -9.74 -17.59
C LEU A 36 -18.74 -8.48 -16.73
N PHE A 37 -19.75 -8.19 -15.93
CA PHE A 37 -19.61 -7.24 -14.84
C PHE A 37 -18.62 -7.87 -13.87
N ALA A 38 -17.34 -7.57 -14.08
CA ALA A 38 -16.36 -7.70 -13.02
C ALA A 38 -16.85 -6.81 -11.86
N GLN A 39 -16.67 -7.24 -10.62
CA GLN A 39 -16.83 -6.33 -9.50
C GLN A 39 -15.94 -5.11 -9.75
N ASP A 40 -16.55 -3.92 -9.82
CA ASP A 40 -15.83 -2.67 -9.66
C ASP A 40 -15.26 -2.68 -8.25
N PHE A 41 -14.05 -3.21 -8.10
CA PHE A 41 -13.32 -3.16 -6.85
C PHE A 41 -12.89 -1.70 -6.68
N ASP A 42 -13.66 -0.96 -5.88
CA ASP A 42 -13.45 0.47 -5.62
C ASP A 42 -12.09 0.68 -4.95
N MET A 43 -11.05 0.91 -5.76
CA MET A 43 -9.71 1.21 -5.29
C MET A 43 -9.65 2.51 -4.48
N ASP A 44 -10.71 3.30 -4.33
CA ASP A 44 -10.70 4.49 -3.48
C ASP A 44 -10.89 4.17 -1.98
N TRP A 45 -11.13 2.91 -1.58
CA TRP A 45 -11.28 2.58 -0.16
C TRP A 45 -10.01 2.90 0.66
N TYR A 46 -8.81 2.70 0.10
CA TYR A 46 -7.57 3.02 0.82
C TYR A 46 -7.40 4.53 1.01
N ARG A 47 -8.00 5.36 0.14
CA ARG A 47 -8.03 6.82 0.30
C ARG A 47 -8.98 7.30 1.40
N LYS A 48 -9.84 6.41 1.90
CA LYS A 48 -10.75 6.65 3.03
C LYS A 48 -10.19 6.08 4.34
N ALA A 49 -9.18 5.22 4.27
CA ALA A 49 -8.58 4.57 5.42
C ALA A 49 -7.31 5.30 5.86
N LEU A 50 -7.03 5.30 7.15
CA LEU A 50 -5.73 5.71 7.68
C LEU A 50 -4.72 4.57 7.45
N VAL A 51 -3.74 4.78 6.57
CA VAL A 51 -2.71 3.77 6.26
C VAL A 51 -1.52 3.94 7.20
N VAL A 52 -1.28 2.92 8.02
CA VAL A 52 -0.21 2.90 9.02
C VAL A 52 0.78 1.79 8.69
N ASP A 53 2.04 2.15 8.46
CA ASP A 53 3.16 1.21 8.43
C ASP A 53 3.86 1.18 9.80
N PRO A 54 3.79 0.06 10.54
CA PRO A 54 4.35 -0.05 11.89
C PRO A 54 5.87 -0.23 11.91
N HIS A 55 6.57 -0.36 10.77
CA HIS A 55 8.01 -0.60 10.82
C HIS A 55 8.77 -0.28 9.52
N SER A 56 9.80 0.58 9.60
CA SER A 56 10.75 0.79 8.51
C SER A 56 12.16 1.16 8.97
N ASP A 57 13.15 0.45 8.42
CA ASP A 57 14.59 0.70 8.56
C ASP A 57 15.12 1.92 7.75
N ALA A 58 14.23 2.79 7.29
CA ALA A 58 14.60 3.90 6.41
C ALA A 58 15.67 4.82 7.05
N ILE A 59 15.61 5.02 8.36
CA ILE A 59 16.56 5.88 9.11
C ILE A 59 17.94 5.25 9.22
N LEU A 60 18.04 3.93 9.38
CA LEU A 60 19.33 3.23 9.32
C LEU A 60 20.01 3.43 7.97
N SER A 61 19.23 3.37 6.89
CA SER A 61 19.75 3.67 5.55
C SER A 61 20.11 5.15 5.39
N HIS A 62 19.36 6.06 6.03
CA HIS A 62 19.62 7.51 5.99
C HIS A 62 20.97 7.86 6.60
N ILE A 63 21.27 7.35 7.81
CA ILE A 63 22.57 7.58 8.46
C ILE A 63 23.75 6.95 7.70
N ARG A 64 23.48 6.00 6.80
CA ARG A 64 24.46 5.40 5.88
C ARG A 64 24.60 6.16 4.56
N GLY A 65 23.99 7.34 4.44
CA GLY A 65 24.15 8.25 3.32
C GLY A 65 22.97 8.29 2.33
N ARG A 66 21.88 7.53 2.56
CA ARG A 66 20.69 7.64 1.71
C ARG A 66 19.93 8.93 2.01
N ASN A 67 19.50 9.66 1.00
CA ASN A 67 18.65 10.84 1.20
C ASN A 67 17.17 10.41 1.16
N LEU A 68 16.40 10.68 2.23
CA LEU A 68 14.95 10.38 2.29
C LEU A 68 14.07 11.47 1.67
N GLU A 69 14.64 12.65 1.43
CA GLU A 69 13.96 13.83 0.88
C GLU A 69 13.87 13.76 -0.66
N LYS A 70 14.53 12.77 -1.26
CA LYS A 70 14.57 12.52 -2.70
C LYS A 70 14.30 11.04 -2.97
N ARG A 71 13.69 10.76 -4.12
CA ARG A 71 13.51 9.39 -4.61
C ARG A 71 14.88 8.81 -4.95
N SER A 72 15.28 7.76 -4.25
CA SER A 72 16.53 7.03 -4.52
C SER A 72 16.27 5.77 -5.35
N ASP A 73 17.29 5.38 -6.11
CA ASP A 73 17.43 4.08 -6.77
C ASP A 73 17.56 2.90 -5.77
N LYS A 74 17.81 3.19 -4.49
CA LYS A 74 17.97 2.20 -3.42
C LYS A 74 16.96 2.42 -2.29
N GLY A 75 16.62 1.32 -1.61
CA GLY A 75 15.66 1.32 -0.51
C GLY A 75 14.20 1.44 -0.98
N HIS A 76 13.27 1.25 -0.05
CA HIS A 76 11.83 1.18 -0.37
C HIS A 76 11.03 2.39 0.17
N VAL A 77 11.55 3.09 1.18
CA VAL A 77 10.84 4.17 1.88
C VAL A 77 11.60 5.47 1.73
N ASP A 78 10.98 6.47 1.12
CA ASP A 78 11.37 7.88 1.11
C ASP A 78 10.10 8.73 1.09
N PHE A 79 10.20 10.04 1.33
CA PHE A 79 9.01 10.89 1.50
C PHE A 79 8.14 10.96 0.25
N ILE A 80 8.74 10.82 -0.94
CA ILE A 80 8.00 10.82 -2.21
C ILE A 80 7.21 9.52 -2.34
N ARG A 81 7.84 8.38 -2.07
CA ARG A 81 7.17 7.06 -2.09
C ARG A 81 6.08 6.93 -1.03
N LEU A 82 6.28 7.48 0.17
CA LEU A 82 5.26 7.48 1.22
C LEU A 82 4.02 8.27 0.79
N ALA A 83 4.21 9.45 0.21
CA ALA A 83 3.11 10.27 -0.30
C ALA A 83 2.39 9.59 -1.48
N GLU A 84 3.13 9.10 -2.49
CA GLU A 84 2.55 8.42 -3.66
C GLU A 84 1.86 7.10 -3.29
N GLY A 85 2.40 6.38 -2.29
CA GLY A 85 1.83 5.14 -1.78
C GLY A 85 0.64 5.35 -0.84
N GLY A 86 0.32 6.59 -0.47
CA GLY A 86 -0.76 6.91 0.47
C GLY A 86 -0.50 6.40 1.88
N VAL A 87 0.75 6.39 2.34
CA VAL A 87 1.09 6.03 3.72
C VAL A 87 0.99 7.28 4.60
N ASP A 88 0.00 7.29 5.49
CA ASP A 88 -0.29 8.42 6.37
C ASP A 88 0.63 8.44 7.60
N VAL A 89 0.91 7.26 8.16
CA VAL A 89 1.71 7.11 9.38
C VAL A 89 2.82 6.09 9.15
N GLN A 90 4.06 6.49 9.42
CA GLN A 90 5.23 5.62 9.34
C GLN A 90 5.92 5.57 10.70
N PHE A 91 6.06 4.38 11.26
CA PHE A 91 6.98 4.12 12.35
C PHE A 91 8.38 3.91 11.79
N PHE A 92 9.29 4.81 12.12
CA PHE A 92 10.69 4.69 11.77
C PHE A 92 11.43 3.92 12.86
N ALA A 93 12.01 2.78 12.47
CA ALA A 93 12.77 1.92 13.36
C ALA A 93 14.14 2.55 13.67
N LEU A 94 14.39 2.76 14.95
CA LEU A 94 15.69 3.07 15.52
C LEU A 94 16.33 1.74 15.92
N TRP A 95 16.91 1.05 14.93
CA TRP A 95 17.62 -0.20 15.14
C TRP A 95 19.12 0.03 15.33
N PRO A 96 19.65 -0.07 16.56
CA PRO A 96 21.08 0.04 16.78
C PRO A 96 21.83 -1.19 16.25
N SER A 97 22.96 -0.95 15.58
CA SER A 97 23.74 -2.05 15.00
C SER A 97 24.38 -2.92 16.09
N PRO A 98 24.23 -4.26 16.06
CA PRO A 98 24.82 -5.17 17.04
C PRO A 98 26.35 -5.08 17.19
N LYS A 99 27.05 -4.46 16.23
CA LYS A 99 28.49 -4.22 16.31
C LYS A 99 28.90 -3.29 17.47
N TYR A 100 27.94 -2.55 18.04
CA TYR A 100 28.14 -1.68 19.21
C TYR A 100 27.80 -2.37 20.53
N LYS A 101 27.65 -3.70 20.56
CA LYS A 101 27.47 -4.44 21.81
C LYS A 101 28.81 -4.65 22.54
N PRO A 102 28.80 -4.76 23.88
CA PRO A 102 27.65 -4.48 24.75
C PRO A 102 27.43 -2.97 24.94
N ASP A 103 28.49 -2.16 24.82
CA ASP A 103 28.50 -0.73 25.12
C ASP A 103 28.54 0.11 23.84
N GLY A 104 27.58 1.04 23.70
CA GLY A 104 27.45 1.97 22.56
C GLY A 104 26.15 1.82 21.78
N MET A 105 25.34 0.81 22.08
CA MET A 105 24.00 0.61 21.52
C MET A 105 23.09 1.79 21.82
N PHE A 106 23.13 2.33 23.05
CA PHE A 106 22.32 3.48 23.44
C PHE A 106 22.73 4.72 22.67
N LYS A 107 24.03 5.02 22.63
CA LYS A 107 24.59 6.15 21.86
C LYS A 107 24.20 6.07 20.39
N HIS A 108 24.26 4.88 19.79
CA HIS A 108 23.87 4.69 18.40
C HIS A 108 22.35 4.84 18.19
N THR A 109 21.52 4.45 19.17
CA THR A 109 20.07 4.69 19.17
C THR A 109 19.75 6.18 19.20
N VAL A 110 20.41 6.95 20.08
CA VAL A 110 20.27 8.41 20.14
C VAL A 110 20.68 9.06 18.81
N MET A 111 21.77 8.62 18.19
CA MET A 111 22.17 9.11 16.87
C MET A 111 21.11 8.85 15.77
N LEU A 112 20.43 7.71 15.80
CA LEU A 112 19.31 7.42 14.90
C LEU A 112 18.12 8.35 15.18
N LEU A 113 17.79 8.57 16.47
CA LEU A 113 16.73 9.49 16.89
C LEU A 113 17.01 10.92 16.42
N ASP A 114 18.22 11.43 16.67
CA ASP A 114 18.66 12.76 16.26
C ASP A 114 18.57 12.91 14.74
N SER A 115 18.97 11.88 13.99
CA SER A 115 18.88 11.86 12.53
C SER A 115 17.43 11.94 12.03
N LEU A 116 16.52 11.17 12.63
CA LEU A 116 15.08 11.25 12.35
C LEU A 116 14.51 12.64 12.65
N GLN A 117 14.79 13.19 13.83
CA GLN A 117 14.33 14.53 14.22
C GLN A 117 14.89 15.61 13.28
N ALA A 118 16.16 15.49 12.88
CA ALA A 118 16.80 16.43 11.98
C ALA A 118 16.18 16.39 10.58
N VAL A 119 15.92 15.21 10.01
CA VAL A 119 15.32 15.12 8.67
C VAL A 119 13.85 15.57 8.68
N VAL A 120 13.11 15.24 9.73
CA VAL A 120 11.71 15.68 9.89
C VAL A 120 11.63 17.21 10.07
N SER A 121 12.47 17.79 10.93
CA SER A 121 12.43 19.24 11.20
C SER A 121 12.78 20.11 9.98
N ARG A 122 13.59 19.60 9.04
CA ARG A 122 13.89 20.27 7.77
C ARG A 122 12.80 20.14 6.70
N ASN A 123 11.82 19.26 6.88
CA ASN A 123 10.73 19.01 5.93
C ASN A 123 9.34 19.24 6.58
N PRO A 124 9.10 20.40 7.24
CA PRO A 124 7.88 20.62 8.02
C PRO A 124 6.61 20.68 7.16
N ASP A 125 6.75 20.88 5.85
CA ASP A 125 5.69 20.86 4.85
C ASP A 125 5.24 19.44 4.49
N LYS A 126 6.10 18.44 4.64
CA LYS A 126 5.85 17.04 4.19
C LYS A 126 5.61 16.06 5.32
N ILE A 127 6.33 16.21 6.43
CA ILE A 127 6.37 15.21 7.49
C ILE A 127 6.45 15.87 8.87
N ARG A 128 5.85 15.26 9.88
CA ARG A 128 5.89 15.73 11.27
C ARG A 128 6.04 14.56 12.23
N LEU A 129 6.81 14.76 13.30
CA LEU A 129 6.91 13.80 14.38
C LEU A 129 5.61 13.80 15.21
N CYS A 130 5.02 12.62 15.43
CA CYS A 130 3.83 12.46 16.27
C CYS A 130 4.08 11.41 17.36
N ARG A 131 3.52 11.65 18.54
CA ARG A 131 3.62 10.81 19.74
C ARG A 131 2.26 10.40 20.31
N THR A 132 1.18 11.00 19.83
CA THR A 132 -0.18 10.72 20.28
C THR A 132 -1.12 10.49 19.10
N PRO A 133 -2.26 9.79 19.31
CA PRO A 133 -3.30 9.67 18.30
C PRO A 133 -3.80 11.03 17.79
N GLU A 134 -3.98 12.01 18.68
CA GLU A 134 -4.39 13.37 18.31
C GLU A 134 -3.37 14.06 17.39
N GLU A 135 -2.06 13.90 17.66
CA GLU A 135 -1.03 14.43 16.77
C GLU A 135 -1.01 13.73 15.41
N ILE A 136 -1.29 12.42 15.37
CA ILE A 136 -1.45 11.64 14.13
C ILE A 136 -2.61 12.23 13.32
N GLU A 137 -3.81 12.27 13.88
CA GLU A 137 -5.02 12.76 13.21
C GLU A 137 -4.84 14.19 12.68
N ASN A 138 -4.31 15.10 13.50
CA ASN A 138 -4.07 16.49 13.12
C ASN A 138 -2.99 16.64 12.03
N THR A 139 -2.00 15.75 11.98
CA THR A 139 -0.94 15.78 10.97
C THR A 139 -1.46 15.28 9.63
N VAL A 140 -2.17 14.16 9.66
CA VAL A 140 -2.75 13.52 8.46
C VAL A 140 -3.85 14.40 7.85
N ALA A 141 -4.69 15.04 8.67
CA ALA A 141 -5.68 16.01 8.20
C ALA A 141 -5.06 17.22 7.46
N LYS A 142 -3.78 17.51 7.69
CA LYS A 142 -3.01 18.56 6.98
C LYS A 142 -2.29 18.03 5.73
N GLY A 143 -2.54 16.78 5.33
CA GLY A 143 -1.92 16.12 4.19
C GLY A 143 -0.44 15.81 4.38
N LYS A 144 0.02 15.69 5.64
CA LYS A 144 1.41 15.40 5.98
C LYS A 144 1.57 13.98 6.46
N ILE A 145 2.74 13.41 6.19
CA ILE A 145 3.14 12.13 6.78
C ILE A 145 3.38 12.32 8.27
N CYS A 146 2.83 11.43 9.07
CA CYS A 146 3.15 11.34 10.48
C CYS A 146 4.31 10.36 10.69
N ALA A 147 5.42 10.84 11.26
CA ALA A 147 6.55 10.03 11.68
C ALA A 147 6.38 9.64 13.15
N CYS A 148 6.34 8.33 13.42
CA CYS A 148 6.39 7.78 14.77
C CYS A 148 7.75 7.14 15.02
N ILE A 149 8.19 7.12 16.28
CA ILE A 149 9.45 6.51 16.69
C ILE A 149 9.18 5.08 17.16
N GLY A 150 9.93 4.11 16.65
CA GLY A 150 10.00 2.76 17.21
C GLY A 150 11.44 2.40 17.57
N ILE A 151 11.74 2.10 18.83
CA ILE A 151 13.04 1.54 19.22
C ILE A 151 13.00 0.04 18.98
N GLU A 152 13.86 -0.47 18.10
CA GLU A 152 13.90 -1.90 17.77
C GLU A 152 15.01 -2.60 18.57
N GLY A 153 14.60 -3.49 19.47
CA GLY A 153 15.49 -4.33 20.26
C GLY A 153 15.84 -3.72 21.62
N GLY A 154 15.53 -4.46 22.69
CA GLY A 154 15.78 -4.03 24.08
C GLY A 154 17.25 -3.80 24.43
N THR A 155 18.20 -4.27 23.61
CA THR A 155 19.63 -3.95 23.79
C THR A 155 19.94 -2.47 23.60
N ALA A 156 19.03 -1.68 23.00
CA ALA A 156 19.15 -0.23 22.87
C ALA A 156 19.34 0.47 24.21
N ILE A 157 18.76 -0.05 25.30
CA ILE A 157 18.88 0.53 26.65
C ILE A 157 20.01 -0.10 27.47
N GLU A 158 20.78 -1.02 26.92
CA GLU A 158 21.96 -1.61 27.58
C GLU A 158 21.68 -2.11 29.02
N GLY A 159 20.48 -2.63 29.27
CA GLY A 159 20.06 -3.13 30.58
C GLY A 159 19.78 -2.06 31.64
N SER A 160 19.72 -0.77 31.30
CA SER A 160 19.43 0.32 32.23
C SER A 160 18.06 0.95 31.95
N LEU A 161 17.18 0.96 32.96
CA LEU A 161 15.85 1.56 32.86
C LEU A 161 15.90 3.09 32.77
N ASP A 162 16.96 3.73 33.27
CA ASP A 162 17.14 5.19 33.19
C ASP A 162 17.14 5.67 31.73
N LYS A 163 17.63 4.81 30.82
CA LYS A 163 17.66 5.08 29.38
C LYS A 163 16.30 4.99 28.69
N LEU A 164 15.26 4.47 29.34
CA LEU A 164 13.89 4.49 28.80
C LEU A 164 13.22 5.87 28.93
N GLN A 165 13.72 6.73 29.82
CA GLN A 165 13.15 8.06 30.09
C GLN A 165 13.88 9.19 29.35
N TYR A 166 14.84 8.84 28.48
CA TYR A 166 15.60 9.79 27.66
C TYR A 166 14.73 10.40 26.55
#